data_AF-A0AAX3LSP6-F1
#
_entry.id   AF-A0AAX3LSP6-F1
#
_cell.length_a   1.000
_cell.length_b   1.000
_cell.length_c   1.000
_cell.angle_alpha   90.00
_cell.angle_beta   90.00
_cell.angle_gamma   90.00
#
_symmetry.space_group_name_H-M   'P 1'
#
loop_
_entity.id
_entity.type
_entity.pdbx_description
1 polymer ?
#
loop_
_entity_poly.entity_id
_entity_poly.type
_entity_poly.pdbx_seq_one_letter_code
_entity_poly.pdbx_strand_id
1 'polypeptide(L)'
;MKRRGFFTAAAIGAASLSVSPLCAQSAEVTLAEVRALFQSRDLGARRMVQDSLKHEGYYKGAIDGAWGPGTEAAFRALMASDRYQRHAPTWTFAHEVQVSETMFFLTSHAYM
;
A
#
# COMPACT_ATOMS: atom_id res chain seq x y z
N MET A 1 -17.08 -30.78 -67.49
CA MET A 1 -15.68 -30.28 -67.46
C MET A 1 -15.17 -30.38 -66.02
N LYS A 2 -13.89 -30.74 -65.88
CA LYS A 2 -12.98 -30.91 -64.71
C LYS A 2 -13.25 -29.96 -63.52
N ARG A 3 -12.89 -30.21 -62.25
CA ARG A 3 -12.58 -31.34 -61.36
C ARG A 3 -12.53 -30.67 -59.95
N ARG A 4 -12.97 -31.38 -58.92
CA ARG A 4 -12.99 -30.97 -57.50
C ARG A 4 -11.58 -30.64 -56.97
N GLY A 5 -11.49 -29.71 -56.01
CA GLY A 5 -10.29 -29.47 -55.20
C GLY A 5 -10.67 -28.82 -53.87
N PHE A 6 -10.70 -29.62 -52.81
CA PHE A 6 -10.76 -29.18 -51.42
C PHE A 6 -9.36 -28.78 -50.98
N PHE A 7 -9.21 -27.61 -50.35
CA PHE A 7 -8.03 -27.29 -49.54
C PHE A 7 -8.51 -26.86 -48.15
N THR A 8 -8.33 -27.77 -47.20
CA THR A 8 -8.32 -27.53 -45.76
C THR A 8 -7.13 -26.63 -45.42
N ALA A 9 -7.39 -25.41 -44.98
CA ALA A 9 -6.41 -24.58 -44.30
C ALA A 9 -6.70 -24.64 -42.79
N ALA A 10 -5.89 -25.39 -42.07
CA ALA A 10 -5.83 -25.33 -40.62
C ALA A 10 -5.20 -23.99 -40.22
N ALA A 11 -6.02 -23.01 -39.86
CA ALA A 11 -5.54 -21.83 -39.16
C ALA A 11 -5.23 -22.26 -37.73
N ILE A 12 -3.94 -22.33 -37.41
CA ILE A 12 -3.43 -22.39 -36.04
C ILE A 12 -3.99 -21.15 -35.34
N GLY A 13 -5.03 -21.35 -34.54
CA GLY A 13 -5.55 -20.32 -33.66
C GLY A 13 -4.42 -19.95 -32.71
N ALA A 14 -3.76 -18.84 -32.98
CA ALA A 14 -2.86 -18.22 -32.04
C ALA A 14 -3.67 -18.03 -30.75
N ALA A 15 -3.33 -18.82 -29.72
CA ALA A 15 -3.75 -18.57 -28.37
C ALA A 15 -3.43 -17.10 -28.12
N SER A 16 -4.47 -16.28 -28.03
CA SER A 16 -4.33 -14.91 -27.59
C SER A 16 -3.83 -15.03 -26.16
N LEU A 17 -2.51 -14.91 -25.98
CA LEU A 17 -1.94 -14.60 -24.69
C LEU A 17 -2.51 -13.24 -24.35
N SER A 18 -3.62 -13.24 -23.60
CA SER A 18 -4.00 -12.10 -22.79
C SER A 18 -2.83 -11.92 -21.82
N VAL A 19 -1.86 -11.11 -22.24
CA VAL A 19 -1.00 -10.42 -21.29
C VAL A 19 -1.93 -9.46 -20.59
N SER A 20 -2.62 -9.96 -19.57
CA SER A 20 -3.22 -9.09 -18.57
C SER A 20 -2.11 -8.17 -18.10
N PRO A 21 -2.24 -6.85 -18.18
CA PRO A 21 -1.28 -5.98 -17.53
C PRO A 21 -1.39 -6.29 -16.03
N LEU A 22 -0.46 -7.09 -15.51
CA LEU A 22 -0.22 -7.32 -14.09
C LEU A 22 0.39 -6.05 -13.44
N CYS A 23 0.02 -4.88 -13.95
CA CYS A 23 0.53 -3.57 -13.58
C CYS A 23 -0.66 -2.60 -13.48
N ALA A 24 -1.72 -3.01 -12.78
CA ALA A 24 -2.89 -2.17 -12.59
C ALA A 24 -3.47 -2.41 -11.21
N GLN A 25 -2.73 -1.99 -10.19
CA GLN A 25 -3.22 -1.25 -9.01
C GLN A 25 -2.07 -1.15 -8.01
N SER A 26 -1.22 -0.13 -8.19
CA SER A 26 -0.60 0.50 -7.04
C SER A 26 -1.73 1.28 -6.35
N ALA A 27 -2.55 0.57 -5.59
CA ALA A 27 -3.53 1.22 -4.74
C ALA A 27 -2.73 1.94 -3.68
N GLU A 28 -2.88 3.26 -3.59
CA GLU A 28 -2.28 4.04 -2.51
C GLU A 28 -2.67 3.39 -1.17
N VAL A 29 -1.72 3.25 -0.25
CA VAL A 29 -1.98 2.73 1.09
C VAL A 29 -3.14 3.52 1.71
N THR A 30 -4.14 2.81 2.20
CA THR A 30 -5.34 3.45 2.75
C THR A 30 -5.28 3.55 4.27
N LEU A 31 -5.97 4.55 4.82
CA LEU A 31 -6.08 4.73 6.27
C LEU A 31 -6.77 3.54 6.96
N ALA A 32 -7.66 2.84 6.25
CA ALA A 32 -8.33 1.64 6.74
C ALA A 32 -7.35 0.47 6.92
N GLU A 33 -6.43 0.28 5.98
CA GLU A 33 -5.38 -0.74 6.08
C GLU A 33 -4.41 -0.42 7.21
N VAL A 34 -3.98 0.84 7.33
CA VAL A 34 -3.12 1.28 8.44
C VAL A 34 -3.81 1.07 9.79
N ARG A 35 -5.12 1.37 9.88
CA ARG A 35 -5.93 1.09 11.08
C ARG A 35 -5.97 -0.39 11.41
N ALA A 36 -6.28 -1.23 10.42
CA ALA A 36 -6.37 -2.67 10.61
C ALA A 36 -5.04 -3.24 11.09
N LEU A 37 -3.93 -2.82 10.47
CA LEU A 37 -2.59 -3.18 10.90
C LEU A 37 -2.31 -2.67 12.31
N PHE A 38 -2.72 -1.45 12.66
CA PHE A 38 -2.43 -0.87 13.97
C PHE A 38 -3.10 -1.69 15.06
N GLN A 39 -4.37 -2.03 14.84
CA GLN A 39 -5.16 -2.81 15.79
C GLN A 39 -4.69 -4.25 15.93
N SER A 40 -4.01 -4.82 14.93
CA SER A 40 -3.43 -6.15 15.03
C SER A 40 -2.13 -6.21 15.83
N ARG A 41 -1.49 -5.05 16.09
CA ARG A 41 -0.26 -4.98 16.90
C ARG A 41 -0.55 -5.08 18.39
N ASP A 42 0.44 -5.57 19.14
CA ASP A 42 0.40 -5.57 20.60
C ASP A 42 0.36 -4.14 21.17
N LEU A 43 0.04 -4.01 22.45
CA LEU A 43 -0.11 -2.72 23.11
C LEU A 43 1.17 -1.87 23.09
N GLY A 44 2.34 -2.51 23.21
CA GLY A 44 3.63 -1.83 23.21
C GLY A 44 3.92 -1.19 21.86
N ALA A 45 3.79 -1.96 20.79
CA ALA A 45 3.96 -1.46 19.42
C ALA A 45 3.00 -0.32 19.08
N ARG A 46 1.72 -0.42 19.47
CA ARG A 46 0.73 0.66 19.27
C ARG A 46 1.12 1.95 19.98
N ARG A 47 1.62 1.85 21.22
CA ARG A 47 2.10 3.00 21.99
C ARG A 47 3.35 3.63 21.38
N MET A 48 4.29 2.82 20.91
CA MET A 48 5.49 3.29 20.21
C MET A 48 5.14 4.09 18.95
N VAL A 49 4.16 3.62 18.17
CA VAL A 49 3.68 4.33 16.97
C VAL A 49 3.04 5.68 17.35
N GLN A 50 2.19 5.70 18.37
CA GLN A 50 1.60 6.97 18.87
C GLN A 50 2.66 7.93 19.41
N ASP A 51 3.67 7.41 20.12
CA ASP A 51 4.80 8.20 20.63
C ASP A 51 5.59 8.82 19.48
N SER A 52 5.89 8.05 18.43
CA SER A 52 6.58 8.54 17.23
C SER A 52 5.77 9.62 16.51
N LEU A 53 4.45 9.40 16.31
CA LEU A 53 3.56 10.42 15.75
C LEU A 53 3.50 11.68 16.61
N LYS A 54 3.62 11.55 17.93
CA LYS A 54 3.60 12.68 18.86
C LYS A 54 4.90 13.45 18.85
N HIS A 55 6.04 12.76 18.81
CA HIS A 55 7.37 13.34 18.70
C HIS A 55 7.48 14.22 17.45
N GLU A 56 6.95 13.73 16.33
CA GLU A 56 6.93 14.43 15.04
C GLU A 56 5.82 15.49 14.92
N GLY A 57 4.99 15.66 15.96
CA GLY A 57 3.97 16.71 16.03
C GLY A 57 2.63 16.38 15.35
N TYR A 58 2.45 15.18 14.79
CA TYR A 58 1.18 14.74 14.18
C TYR A 58 0.11 14.37 15.21
N TYR A 59 0.52 13.87 16.38
CA TYR A 59 -0.40 13.38 17.41
C TYR A 59 -0.31 14.18 18.72
N LYS A 60 -1.45 14.57 19.28
CA LYS A 60 -1.53 15.37 20.53
C LYS A 60 -2.22 14.64 21.68
N GLY A 61 -2.72 13.43 21.44
CA GLY A 61 -3.43 12.64 22.44
C GLY A 61 -2.52 11.96 23.46
N ALA A 62 -3.13 11.13 24.30
CA ALA A 62 -2.43 10.23 25.21
C ALA A 62 -1.83 9.05 24.44
N ILE A 63 -0.68 8.55 24.92
CA ILE A 63 -0.03 7.34 24.39
C ILE A 63 -0.63 6.14 25.11
N ASP A 64 -1.86 5.78 24.71
CA ASP A 64 -2.68 4.75 25.33
C ASP A 64 -2.71 3.43 24.54
N GLY A 65 -2.29 3.47 23.27
CA GLY A 65 -2.35 2.38 22.30
C GLY A 65 -3.72 2.23 21.64
N ALA A 66 -4.66 3.16 21.86
CA ALA A 66 -6.00 3.11 21.28
C ALA A 66 -6.04 3.77 19.88
N TRP A 67 -6.87 3.21 19.00
CA TRP A 67 -7.22 3.89 17.76
C TRP A 67 -8.45 4.78 17.98
N GLY A 68 -8.22 6.08 18.18
CA GLY A 68 -9.27 7.09 18.29
C GLY A 68 -9.19 8.15 17.18
N PRO A 69 -10.06 9.17 17.21
CA PRO A 69 -10.06 10.26 16.22
C PRO A 69 -8.71 10.98 16.11
N GLY A 70 -7.99 11.12 17.22
CA GLY A 70 -6.65 11.71 17.23
C GLY A 70 -5.60 10.87 16.48
N THR A 71 -5.59 9.55 16.71
CA THR A 71 -4.67 8.62 16.01
C THR A 71 -4.97 8.61 14.52
N GLU A 72 -6.26 8.58 14.15
CA GLU A 72 -6.70 8.64 12.76
C GLU A 72 -6.27 9.95 12.08
N ALA A 73 -6.49 11.10 12.75
CA ALA A 73 -6.09 12.40 12.22
C ALA A 73 -4.56 12.50 12.06
N ALA A 74 -3.79 11.93 12.98
CA ALA A 74 -2.34 11.90 12.90
C ALA A 74 -1.84 11.14 11.68
N PHE A 75 -2.38 9.95 11.40
CA PHE A 75 -2.02 9.18 10.19
C PHE A 75 -2.44 9.88 8.90
N ARG A 76 -3.64 10.49 8.87
CA ARG A 76 -4.07 11.29 7.73
C ARG A 76 -3.13 12.47 7.47
N ALA A 77 -2.68 13.16 8.52
CA ALA A 77 -1.71 14.25 8.40
C ALA A 77 -0.33 13.76 7.96
N LEU A 78 0.13 12.62 8.49
CA LEU A 78 1.37 11.97 8.07
C LEU A 78 1.33 11.64 6.57
N MET A 79 0.28 10.96 6.10
CA MET A 79 0.13 10.56 4.71
C MET A 79 0.01 11.75 3.77
N ALA A 80 -0.55 12.87 4.24
CA ALA A 80 -0.62 14.12 3.47
C ALA A 80 0.70 14.93 3.49
N SER A 81 1.69 14.56 4.31
CA SER A 81 2.92 15.33 4.43
C SER A 81 3.81 15.23 3.20
N ASP A 82 4.52 16.30 2.87
CA ASP A 82 5.50 16.32 1.77
C ASP A 82 6.59 15.25 1.94
N ARG A 83 6.95 14.91 3.18
CA ARG A 83 7.92 13.85 3.47
C ARG A 83 7.36 12.50 3.02
N TYR A 84 6.15 12.14 3.44
CA TYR A 84 5.53 10.89 3.02
C TYR A 84 5.31 10.84 1.51
N GLN A 85 4.75 11.89 0.92
CA GLN A 85 4.43 11.97 -0.51
C GLN A 85 5.67 11.91 -1.42
N ARG A 86 6.86 12.30 -0.92
CA ARG A 86 8.12 12.12 -1.67
C ARG A 86 8.64 10.69 -1.66
N HIS A 87 8.37 9.92 -0.60
CA HIS A 87 8.94 8.59 -0.41
C HIS A 87 7.99 7.46 -0.81
N ALA A 88 6.73 7.50 -0.37
CA ALA A 88 5.77 6.41 -0.58
C ALA A 88 5.59 6.01 -2.07
N PRO A 89 5.51 6.95 -3.04
CA PRO A 89 5.39 6.59 -4.45
C PRO A 89 6.62 5.90 -5.06
N THR A 90 7.78 5.98 -4.39
CA THR A 90 9.03 5.37 -4.86
C THR A 90 9.18 3.92 -4.40
N TRP A 91 8.30 3.44 -3.51
CA TRP A 91 8.36 2.10 -3.00
C TRP A 91 7.98 1.07 -4.07
N THR A 92 8.87 0.11 -4.27
CA THR A 92 8.67 -1.05 -5.16
C THR A 92 8.32 -2.32 -4.38
N PHE A 93 8.10 -2.19 -3.07
CA PHE A 93 7.76 -3.30 -2.19
C PHE A 93 6.35 -3.82 -2.44
N ALA A 94 6.08 -5.06 -1.99
CA ALA A 94 4.73 -5.60 -1.94
C ALA A 94 3.81 -4.68 -1.10
N HIS A 95 2.52 -4.61 -1.47
CA HIS A 95 1.54 -3.69 -0.86
C HIS A 95 1.47 -3.82 0.68
N GLU A 96 1.45 -5.05 1.19
CA GLU A 96 1.49 -5.33 2.64
C GLU A 96 2.69 -4.73 3.37
N VAL A 97 3.84 -4.66 2.69
CA VAL A 97 5.06 -4.03 3.19
C VAL A 97 4.89 -2.52 3.17
N GLN A 98 4.29 -1.94 2.13
CA GLN A 98 4.00 -0.49 2.07
C GLN A 98 3.08 -0.04 3.21
N VAL A 99 2.08 -0.83 3.59
CA VAL A 99 1.21 -0.55 4.76
C VAL A 99 2.03 -0.55 6.05
N SER A 100 2.94 -1.52 6.20
CA SER A 100 3.83 -1.60 7.37
C SER A 100 4.84 -0.45 7.41
N GLU A 101 5.45 -0.11 6.28
CA GLU A 101 6.34 1.05 6.13
C GLU A 101 5.61 2.35 6.44
N THR A 102 4.34 2.49 6.05
CA THR A 102 3.53 3.67 6.39
C THR A 102 3.32 3.82 7.90
N MET A 103 3.09 2.71 8.61
CA MET A 103 2.94 2.72 10.06
C MET A 103 4.23 3.11 10.78
N PHE A 104 5.37 2.60 10.30
CA PHE A 104 6.69 2.79 10.90
C PHE A 104 7.52 3.86 10.20
N PHE A 105 6.91 4.66 9.34
CA PHE A 105 7.56 5.64 8.49
C PHE A 105 8.44 6.60 9.30
N LEU A 106 7.90 7.05 10.43
CA LEU A 106 8.56 7.99 11.36
C LEU A 106 9.61 7.33 12.27
N THR A 107 9.80 6.01 12.18
CA THR A 107 10.85 5.28 12.94
C THR A 107 12.00 4.81 12.05
N SER A 108 11.83 4.86 10.74
CA SER A 108 12.84 4.43 9.78
C SER A 108 13.80 5.59 9.47
N HIS A 109 15.09 5.37 9.74
CA HIS A 109 16.16 6.33 9.42
C HIS A 109 16.26 6.62 7.92
N ALA A 110 15.68 5.76 7.06
CA ALA A 110 15.66 5.97 5.61
C ALA A 110 14.81 7.17 5.19
N TYR A 111 13.92 7.65 6.07
CA TYR A 111 12.97 8.73 5.78
C TYR A 111 13.09 9.92 6.76
N MET A 112 14.07 9.90 7.68
CA MET A 112 14.38 10.98 8.62
C MET A 112 15.30 12.03 7.98
#